data_AF-A0A323V1X4-F1
#
_entry.id   AF-A0A323V1X4-F1
#
_cell.length_a   1.000
_cell.length_b   1.000
_cell.length_c   1.000
_cell.angle_alpha   90.00
_cell.angle_beta   90.00
_cell.angle_gamma   90.00
#
_symmetry.space_group_name_H-M   'P 1'
#
loop_
_entity.id
_entity.type
_entity.pdbx_description
1 polymer ?
#
loop_
_entity_poly.entity_id
_entity_poly.type
_entity_poly.pdbx_seq_one_letter_code
_entity_poly.pdbx_strand_id
1 'polypeptide(L)'
;DIRQHITTSFPGSPGGGGSDFASFLAAGAPAFSLSSLGWSYGNYTWHTNRDTYDKIVFDDVRNNAILTAILAYMASEDSAKSSNEKSVLPINPRTGKPGEWPSPTKATRKGGLN
;
A
#
# COMPACT_ATOMS: atom_id res chain seq x y z
N ASP A 1 5.38 8.62 19.90
CA ASP A 1 4.45 7.49 20.06
C ASP A 1 3.83 7.03 18.74
N ILE A 2 2.74 7.57 18.17
CA ILE A 2 2.20 7.02 16.89
C ILE A 2 2.84 7.60 15.62
N ARG A 3 3.18 8.90 15.59
CA ARG A 3 3.70 9.55 14.37
C ARG A 3 5.18 9.31 14.08
N GLN A 4 5.95 8.84 15.07
CA GLN A 4 7.42 8.74 14.99
C GLN A 4 7.90 7.74 13.93
N HIS A 5 7.06 6.79 13.56
CA HIS A 5 7.39 5.74 12.59
C HIS A 5 6.65 5.91 11.25
N ILE A 6 6.03 7.07 11.03
CA ILE A 6 5.32 7.37 9.78
C ILE A 6 6.29 8.05 8.81
N THR A 7 6.54 7.39 7.69
CA THR A 7 7.26 7.97 6.56
C THR A 7 6.28 8.24 5.43
N THR A 8 6.25 9.47 4.92
CA THR A 8 5.38 9.87 3.80
C THR A 8 6.20 10.21 2.57
N SER A 9 5.81 9.71 1.41
CA SER A 9 6.39 10.08 0.11
C SER A 9 5.26 10.36 -0.87
N PHE A 10 4.76 11.61 -0.90
CA PHE A 10 3.66 12.02 -1.76
C PHE A 10 4.04 13.26 -2.61
N PRO A 11 3.67 13.31 -3.91
CA PRO A 11 3.14 12.19 -4.70
C PRO A 11 4.26 11.16 -4.96
N GLY A 12 4.01 9.90 -4.59
CA GLY A 12 4.99 8.81 -4.70
C GLY A 12 4.89 8.04 -6.01
N SER A 13 5.68 6.99 -6.15
CA SER A 13 5.48 5.98 -7.19
C SER A 13 4.22 5.16 -6.91
N PRO A 14 3.51 4.67 -7.94
CA PRO A 14 2.37 3.78 -7.73
C PRO A 14 2.81 2.51 -7.01
N GLY A 15 1.91 1.94 -6.21
CA GLY A 15 2.12 0.61 -5.62
C GLY A 15 2.39 -0.44 -6.69
N GLY A 16 3.46 -1.22 -6.52
CA GLY A 16 3.60 -2.48 -7.23
C GLY A 16 2.48 -3.44 -6.82
N GLY A 17 1.97 -4.26 -7.74
CA GLY A 17 0.92 -5.22 -7.45
C GLY A 17 1.27 -6.15 -6.26
N GLY A 18 0.26 -6.83 -5.71
CA GLY A 18 0.41 -7.67 -4.50
C GLY A 18 -0.32 -7.14 -3.27
N SER A 19 -0.93 -5.97 -3.36
CA SER A 19 -1.89 -5.43 -2.38
C SER A 19 -3.03 -4.71 -3.10
N ASP A 20 -4.23 -4.70 -2.49
CA ASP A 20 -5.47 -4.32 -3.17
C ASP A 20 -5.53 -2.83 -3.54
N PHE A 21 -4.84 -1.96 -2.80
CA PHE A 21 -4.84 -0.50 -3.02
C PHE A 21 -4.32 -0.12 -4.42
N ALA A 22 -3.46 -0.95 -5.03
CA ALA A 22 -2.90 -0.69 -6.36
C ALA A 22 -3.98 -0.63 -7.44
N SER A 23 -5.08 -1.37 -7.28
CA SER A 23 -6.21 -1.35 -8.22
C SER A 23 -6.96 -0.01 -8.23
N PHE A 24 -7.07 0.64 -7.07
CA PHE A 24 -7.66 1.97 -6.92
C PHE A 24 -6.79 3.05 -7.59
N LEU A 25 -5.47 2.98 -7.38
CA LEU A 25 -4.51 3.87 -8.06
C LEU A 25 -4.60 3.77 -9.58
N ALA A 26 -4.72 2.55 -10.11
CA ALA A 26 -4.90 2.33 -11.55
C ALA A 26 -6.19 2.98 -12.07
N ALA A 27 -7.27 2.93 -11.28
CA ALA A 27 -8.55 3.58 -11.58
C ALA A 27 -8.56 5.11 -11.34
N GLY A 28 -7.44 5.70 -10.88
CA GLY A 28 -7.33 7.13 -10.61
C GLY A 28 -7.88 7.58 -9.26
N ALA A 29 -8.22 6.63 -8.37
CA ALA A 29 -8.57 6.93 -6.99
C ALA A 29 -7.31 7.00 -6.11
N PRO A 30 -7.23 7.95 -5.16
CA PRO A 30 -6.06 8.09 -4.30
C PRO A 30 -6.07 6.95 -3.29
N ALA A 31 -4.99 6.16 -3.26
CA ALA A 31 -4.87 5.03 -2.35
C ALA A 31 -3.41 4.77 -2.00
N PHE A 32 -3.17 4.29 -0.80
CA PHE A 32 -1.84 3.91 -0.32
C PHE A 32 -1.96 2.72 0.63
N SER A 33 -0.86 1.99 0.80
CA SER A 33 -0.76 0.92 1.79
C SER A 33 -0.29 1.48 3.12
N LEU A 34 -0.84 0.94 4.22
CA LEU A 34 -0.27 1.07 5.55
C LEU A 34 0.49 -0.23 5.86
N SER A 35 1.82 -0.16 5.80
CA SER A 35 2.68 -1.27 6.21
C SER A 35 2.92 -1.25 7.71
N SER A 36 3.15 -2.42 8.30
CA SER A 36 3.61 -2.58 9.68
C SER A 36 5.12 -2.78 9.75
N LEU A 37 5.68 -2.77 10.96
CA LEU A 37 7.07 -3.18 11.19
C LEU A 37 7.25 -4.62 10.71
N GLY A 38 8.13 -4.82 9.74
CA GLY A 38 8.22 -6.07 9.00
C GLY A 38 9.06 -7.16 9.64
N TRP A 39 9.18 -7.24 10.98
CA TRP A 39 10.00 -8.16 11.82
C TRP A 39 10.27 -9.56 11.20
N SER A 40 11.09 -9.62 10.16
CA SER A 40 11.29 -10.79 9.29
C SER A 40 10.02 -11.33 8.61
N TYR A 41 8.96 -10.54 8.43
CA TYR A 41 7.72 -10.97 7.76
C TYR A 41 8.01 -11.53 6.37
N GLY A 42 8.63 -10.73 5.50
CA GLY A 42 8.81 -11.10 4.08
C GLY A 42 9.76 -12.27 3.81
N ASN A 43 10.73 -12.52 4.70
CA ASN A 43 11.78 -13.53 4.49
C ASN A 43 11.66 -14.76 5.41
N TYR A 44 10.79 -14.72 6.44
CA TYR A 44 10.69 -15.80 7.41
C TYR A 44 9.27 -16.32 7.61
N THR A 45 8.25 -15.46 7.73
CA THR A 45 6.88 -15.91 8.05
C THR A 45 5.94 -15.93 6.85
N TRP A 46 5.99 -14.92 5.99
CA TRP A 46 5.06 -14.72 4.87
C TRP A 46 4.98 -15.96 3.96
N HIS A 47 3.76 -16.39 3.65
CA HIS A 47 3.47 -17.58 2.84
C HIS A 47 4.12 -18.88 3.37
N THR A 48 4.27 -19.01 4.69
CA THR A 48 4.70 -20.25 5.33
C THR A 48 3.71 -20.68 6.42
N ASN A 49 3.85 -21.92 6.90
CA ASN A 49 3.12 -22.40 8.07
C ASN A 49 3.55 -21.75 9.40
N ARG A 50 4.49 -20.79 9.38
CA ARG A 50 4.95 -20.03 10.55
C ARG A 50 4.22 -18.70 10.72
N ASP A 51 3.39 -18.30 9.75
CA ASP A 51 2.55 -17.11 9.86
C ASP A 51 1.36 -17.39 10.77
N THR A 52 1.63 -17.38 12.08
CA THR A 52 0.73 -17.84 13.13
C THR A 52 0.53 -16.79 14.22
N TYR A 53 -0.51 -16.98 15.05
CA TYR A 53 -0.94 -16.03 16.07
C TYR A 53 0.19 -15.58 17.02
N ASP A 54 1.14 -16.45 17.35
CA ASP A 54 2.28 -16.14 18.21
C ASP A 54 3.26 -15.12 17.62
N LYS A 55 3.14 -14.79 16.33
CA LYS A 55 3.94 -13.74 15.68
C LYS A 55 3.32 -12.35 15.78
N ILE A 56 2.10 -12.25 16.30
CA ILE A 56 1.39 -10.98 16.43
C ILE A 56 1.94 -10.20 17.63
N VAL A 57 2.43 -8.99 17.37
CA VAL A 57 2.74 -8.01 18.40
C VAL A 57 1.49 -7.16 18.66
N PHE A 58 0.77 -7.45 19.74
CA PHE A 58 -0.54 -6.82 20.00
C PHE A 58 -0.49 -5.31 20.20
N ASP A 59 0.60 -4.79 20.74
CA ASP A 59 0.78 -3.34 20.87
C ASP A 59 0.92 -2.68 19.49
N ASP A 60 1.62 -3.30 18.54
CA ASP A 60 1.70 -2.84 17.15
C ASP A 60 0.33 -2.89 16.48
N VAL A 61 -0.45 -3.96 16.68
CA VAL A 61 -1.82 -4.07 16.16
C VAL A 61 -2.71 -2.95 16.69
N ARG A 62 -2.67 -2.69 18.01
CA ARG A 62 -3.43 -1.60 18.63
C ARG A 62 -3.03 -0.25 18.04
N ASN A 63 -1.74 0.02 17.93
CA ASN A 63 -1.23 1.28 17.39
C ASN A 63 -1.61 1.48 15.92
N ASN A 64 -1.49 0.44 15.09
CA ASN A 64 -1.87 0.45 13.69
C ASN A 64 -3.38 0.67 13.51
N ALA A 65 -4.20 0.03 14.36
CA ALA A 65 -5.65 0.21 14.35
C ALA A 65 -6.04 1.65 14.71
N ILE A 66 -5.43 2.22 15.76
CA ILE A 66 -5.67 3.62 16.16
C ILE A 66 -5.25 4.58 15.03
N LEU A 67 -4.07 4.40 14.44
CA LEU A 67 -3.62 5.24 13.32
C LEU A 67 -4.58 5.16 12.14
N THR A 68 -4.99 3.95 11.76
CA THR A 68 -5.94 3.73 10.66
C THR A 68 -7.28 4.40 10.93
N ALA A 69 -7.79 4.29 12.16
CA ALA A 69 -9.05 4.93 12.57
C ALA A 69 -8.95 6.47 12.50
N ILE A 70 -7.84 7.05 12.96
CA ILE A 70 -7.59 8.49 12.85
C ILE A 70 -7.56 8.90 11.38
N LEU A 71 -6.83 8.19 10.51
CA LEU A 71 -6.74 8.52 9.09
C LEU A 71 -8.11 8.43 8.39
N ALA A 72 -8.87 7.38 8.67
CA ALA A 72 -10.21 7.20 8.11
C ALA A 72 -11.18 8.31 8.56
N TYR A 73 -11.15 8.66 9.85
CA TYR A 73 -11.96 9.76 10.39
C TYR A 73 -11.57 11.10 9.78
N MET A 74 -10.27 11.41 9.72
CA MET A 74 -9.79 12.66 9.11
C MET A 74 -10.20 12.74 7.63
N ALA A 75 -10.16 11.62 6.89
CA ALA A 75 -10.60 11.57 5.51
C ALA A 75 -12.12 11.67 5.33
N SER A 76 -12.94 11.20 6.30
CA SER A 76 -14.39 11.31 6.24
C SER A 76 -14.90 12.71 6.55
N GLU A 77 -14.22 13.41 7.46
CA GLU A 77 -14.58 14.76 7.89
C GLU A 77 -13.91 15.87 7.06
N ASP A 78 -13.01 15.53 6.13
CA ASP A 78 -12.38 16.52 5.26
C ASP A 78 -13.39 17.10 4.26
N SER A 79 -13.59 18.41 4.32
CA SER A 79 -14.41 19.15 3.37
C SER A 79 -13.85 19.14 1.94
N ALA A 80 -12.54 18.91 1.80
CA ALA A 80 -11.86 18.81 0.52
C ALA A 80 -11.58 17.34 0.15
N LYS A 81 -11.62 17.05 -1.15
CA LYS A 81 -11.21 15.73 -1.64
C LYS A 81 -9.69 15.62 -1.66
N SER A 82 -9.17 14.44 -1.34
CA SER A 82 -7.76 14.10 -1.54
C SER A 82 -7.32 14.32 -2.99
N SER A 83 -6.07 14.78 -3.16
CA SER A 83 -5.47 14.99 -4.48
C SER A 83 -5.27 13.68 -5.24
N ASN A 84 -5.55 13.71 -6.55
CA ASN A 84 -5.28 12.61 -7.48
C ASN A 84 -4.08 12.92 -8.39
N GLU A 85 -3.25 13.89 -8.01
CA GLU A 85 -2.05 14.25 -8.77
C GLU A 85 -1.06 13.08 -8.81
N LYS A 86 -0.59 12.81 -10.02
CA LYS A 86 0.36 11.74 -10.31
C LYS A 86 1.77 12.31 -10.38
N SER A 87 2.72 11.66 -9.71
CA SER A 87 4.14 11.98 -9.84
C SER A 87 4.64 11.68 -11.27
N VAL A 88 5.64 12.45 -11.70
CA VAL A 88 6.41 12.12 -12.91
C VAL A 88 7.37 10.99 -12.56
N LEU A 89 7.16 9.84 -13.18
CA LEU A 89 7.98 8.65 -12.90
C LEU A 89 9.36 8.78 -13.57
N PRO A 90 10.43 8.31 -12.91
CA PRO A 90 11.78 8.37 -13.46
C PRO A 90 11.91 7.53 -14.73
N ILE A 91 12.91 7.86 -15.55
CA ILE A 91 13.26 7.07 -16.73
C ILE A 91 13.78 5.71 -16.26
N ASN A 92 13.23 4.63 -16.80
CA ASN A 92 13.71 3.28 -16.53
C ASN A 92 15.10 3.09 -17.19
N PRO A 93 16.18 2.85 -16.41
CA PRO A 93 17.52 2.73 -16.96
C PRO A 93 17.70 1.57 -17.96
N ARG A 94 16.83 0.55 -17.88
CA ARG A 94 16.89 -0.64 -18.74
C ARG A 94 16.19 -0.42 -20.09
N THR A 95 15.17 0.43 -20.15
CA THR A 95 14.36 0.63 -21.36
C THR A 95 14.52 2.02 -21.99
N GLY A 96 15.10 2.98 -21.26
CA GLY A 96 15.26 4.36 -21.70
C GLY A 96 13.95 5.15 -21.80
N LYS A 97 12.82 4.57 -21.35
CA LYS A 97 11.49 5.21 -21.39
C LYS A 97 11.08 5.71 -20.01
N PRO A 98 10.31 6.82 -19.92
CA PRO A 98 9.65 7.19 -18.67
C PRO A 98 8.82 6.04 -18.10
N GLY A 99 8.76 5.93 -16.77
CA GLY A 99 7.80 5.05 -16.12
C GLY A 99 6.37 5.45 -16.47
N GLU A 100 5.49 4.47 -16.63
CA GLU A 100 4.06 4.68 -16.85
C GLU A 100 3.27 4.31 -15.60
N TRP A 101 2.21 5.07 -15.32
CA TRP A 101 1.28 4.71 -14.27
C TRP A 101 0.47 3.46 -14.65
N PRO A 102 0.13 2.58 -13.68
CA PRO A 102 -0.65 1.39 -13.96
C PRO A 102 -2.01 1.76 -14.56
N SER A 103 -2.46 0.96 -15.52
CA SER A 103 -3.79 1.07 -16.12
C SER A 103 -4.72 -0.01 -15.53
N PRO A 104 -6.04 0.25 -15.39
CA PRO A 104 -6.99 -0.75 -14.93
C PRO A 104 -7.00 -1.97 -15.86
N THR A 105 -6.95 -3.17 -15.28
CA THR A 105 -7.03 -4.43 -16.03
C THR A 105 -8.20 -5.28 -15.53
N LYS A 106 -8.73 -6.15 -16.40
CA LYS A 106 -9.75 -7.13 -15.97
C LYS A 106 -9.08 -8.24 -15.17
N ALA A 107 -9.67 -8.61 -14.04
CA ALA A 107 -9.18 -9.69 -13.19
C ALA A 107 -9.26 -11.06 -13.90
N THR A 108 -8.20 -11.85 -13.81
CA THR A 108 -8.17 -13.25 -14.26
C THR A 108 -8.87 -14.14 -13.22
N ARG A 109 -10.10 -14.57 -13.51
CA ARG A 109 -10.90 -15.42 -12.60
C ARG A 109 -10.69 -16.93 -12.79
N LYS A 110 -9.56 -17.33 -13.36
CA LYS A 110 -9.24 -18.75 -13.66
C LYS A 110 -8.48 -19.48 -12.55
N GLY A 111 -8.19 -18.83 -11.43
CA GLY A 111 -7.59 -19.48 -10.25
C GLY A 111 -6.24 -20.14 -10.50
N GLY A 112 -5.32 -19.49 -11.22
CA GLY A 112 -3.97 -20.00 -11.49
C GLY A 112 -3.88 -20.98 -12.67
N LEU A 113 -4.99 -21.26 -13.36
CA LEU A 113 -4.99 -21.91 -14.66
C LEU A 113 -4.74 -20.85 -15.75
N ASN A 114 -3.65 -21.02 -16.51
CA ASN A 114 -3.39 -20.20 -17.71
C ASN A 114 -4.44 -20.53 -18.79
#